data_AF-A0A1Y3N900-F1
#
_entry.id   AF-A0A1Y3N900-F1
#
_cell.length_a   1.000
_cell.length_b   1.000
_cell.length_c   1.000
_cell.angle_alpha   90.00
_cell.angle_beta   90.00
_cell.angle_gamma   90.00
#
_symmetry.space_group_name_H-M   'P 1'
#
loop_
_entity.id
_entity.type
_entity.pdbx_description
1 polymer ?
#
loop_
_entity_poly.entity_id
_entity_poly.type
_entity_poly.pdbx_seq_one_letter_code
_entity_poly.pdbx_strand_id
1 'polypeptide(L)'
;MLTYEEKDKYLIGVEKDFNNYAKENDLDITFQREVFSTENITLNVVDYGGMVEAFLKKTTAQFDMFMVDAVYTRPSKTGIYKDKLVAVPLYIDNGALFSNKELLDKYKKKPPKTWDELIETAEDIMLQEKNEGNDDLVGYLGNFPKEETAMCSAMEFLYSYRENIDDKLPPEYLSKNALDALNKLKEIQDKVSS
;
A
#
# COMPACT_ATOMS: atom_id res chain seq x y z
N MET A 1 -0.45 13.51 -16.40
CA MET A 1 -0.07 12.32 -15.60
C MET A 1 1.38 12.00 -15.83
N LEU A 2 2.13 11.75 -14.76
CA LEU A 2 3.54 11.36 -14.84
C LEU A 2 3.63 9.87 -15.12
N THR A 3 4.51 9.50 -16.02
CA THR A 3 4.64 8.12 -16.51
C THR A 3 6.10 7.83 -16.76
N TYR A 4 6.55 6.68 -16.28
CA TYR A 4 7.93 6.22 -16.41
C TYR A 4 8.23 5.59 -17.77
N GLU A 5 7.18 5.22 -18.53
CA GLU A 5 7.33 4.60 -19.84
C GLU A 5 6.62 5.40 -20.94
N GLU A 6 7.41 5.88 -21.91
CA GLU A 6 6.90 6.68 -23.02
C GLU A 6 5.88 5.91 -23.88
N LYS A 7 6.03 4.59 -23.95
CA LYS A 7 5.25 3.70 -24.84
C LYS A 7 4.28 2.78 -24.11
N ASP A 8 3.81 3.16 -22.92
CA ASP A 8 2.75 2.42 -22.24
C ASP A 8 1.42 2.54 -23.01
N LYS A 9 1.02 1.45 -23.67
CA LYS A 9 -0.22 1.38 -24.46
C LYS A 9 -1.47 1.58 -23.61
N TYR A 10 -1.45 1.16 -22.34
CA TYR A 10 -2.57 1.33 -21.44
C TYR A 10 -2.77 2.81 -21.11
N LEU A 11 -1.72 3.52 -20.73
CA LEU A 11 -1.80 4.95 -20.40
C LEU A 11 -2.17 5.82 -21.61
N ILE A 12 -1.69 5.46 -22.80
CA ILE A 12 -2.11 6.11 -24.07
C ILE A 12 -3.62 5.89 -24.31
N GLY A 13 -4.13 4.69 -23.99
CA GLY A 13 -5.56 4.40 -24.06
C GLY A 13 -6.38 5.27 -23.10
N VAL A 14 -5.96 5.34 -21.83
CA VAL A 14 -6.62 6.15 -20.80
C VAL A 14 -6.69 7.63 -21.19
N GLU A 15 -5.60 8.20 -21.69
CA GLU A 15 -5.58 9.60 -22.15
C GLU A 15 -6.61 9.85 -23.27
N LYS A 16 -6.65 8.95 -24.24
CA LYS A 16 -7.58 9.05 -25.36
C LYS A 16 -9.03 8.93 -24.90
N ASP A 17 -9.33 7.91 -24.11
CA ASP A 17 -10.70 7.59 -23.68
C ASP A 17 -11.24 8.68 -22.75
N PHE A 18 -10.42 9.19 -21.83
CA PHE A 18 -10.81 10.30 -20.96
C PHE A 18 -11.14 11.58 -21.76
N ASN A 19 -10.27 11.96 -22.69
CA ASN A 19 -10.48 13.18 -23.49
C ASN A 19 -11.66 13.06 -24.46
N ASN A 20 -11.95 11.85 -24.97
CA ASN A 20 -13.16 11.61 -25.74
C ASN A 20 -14.40 11.76 -24.86
N TYR A 21 -14.40 11.13 -23.69
CA TYR A 21 -15.50 11.24 -22.72
C TYR A 21 -15.75 12.70 -22.31
N ALA A 22 -14.69 13.46 -22.01
CA ALA A 22 -14.81 14.87 -21.63
C ALA A 22 -15.46 15.71 -22.74
N LYS A 23 -15.08 15.49 -24.01
CA LYS A 23 -15.70 16.15 -25.17
C LYS A 23 -17.16 15.74 -25.37
N GLU A 24 -17.46 14.45 -25.25
CA GLU A 24 -18.83 13.93 -25.43
C GLU A 24 -19.80 14.44 -24.35
N ASN A 25 -19.30 14.77 -23.16
CA ASN A 25 -20.10 15.23 -22.02
C ASN A 25 -19.94 16.74 -21.73
N ASP A 26 -19.34 17.50 -22.63
CA ASP A 26 -19.12 18.95 -22.51
C ASP A 26 -18.43 19.36 -21.18
N LEU A 27 -17.43 18.58 -20.78
CA LEU A 27 -16.63 18.84 -19.59
C LEU A 27 -15.39 19.67 -19.98
N ASP A 28 -15.22 20.84 -19.34
CA ASP A 28 -14.05 21.72 -19.53
C ASP A 28 -12.81 21.20 -18.77
N ILE A 29 -12.44 19.95 -19.06
CA ILE A 29 -11.29 19.27 -18.48
C ILE A 29 -10.55 18.52 -19.59
N THR A 30 -9.23 18.65 -19.61
CA THR A 30 -8.36 17.92 -20.55
C THR A 30 -7.30 17.17 -19.79
N PHE A 31 -7.12 15.90 -20.12
CA PHE A 31 -6.07 15.07 -19.55
C PHE A 31 -4.87 15.03 -20.50
N GLN A 32 -3.72 15.52 -20.03
CA GLN A 32 -2.46 15.49 -20.77
C GLN A 32 -1.43 14.65 -20.01
N ARG A 33 -0.70 13.80 -20.74
CA ARG A 33 0.37 12.97 -20.20
C ARG A 33 1.73 13.64 -20.38
N GLU A 34 2.56 13.61 -19.34
CA GLU A 34 3.93 14.13 -19.34
C GLU A 34 4.86 12.99 -18.93
N VAL A 35 5.81 12.63 -19.80
CA VAL A 35 6.69 11.47 -19.61
C VAL A 35 8.02 11.93 -19.04
N PHE A 36 8.43 11.28 -17.95
CA PHE A 36 9.75 11.48 -17.40
C PHE A 36 10.59 10.22 -17.58
N SER A 37 11.66 10.31 -18.37
CA SER A 37 12.63 9.24 -18.54
C SER A 37 13.58 9.17 -17.35
N THR A 38 14.27 8.03 -17.19
CA THR A 38 15.37 7.88 -16.21
C THR A 38 16.51 8.87 -16.43
N GLU A 39 16.61 9.47 -17.62
CA GLU A 39 17.61 10.50 -17.93
C GLU A 39 17.24 11.87 -17.32
N ASN A 40 15.98 12.07 -16.95
CA ASN A 40 15.43 13.36 -16.51
C ASN A 40 14.90 13.36 -15.06
N ILE A 41 15.10 12.28 -14.29
CA ILE A 41 14.66 12.17 -12.88
C ILE A 41 15.84 11.84 -11.96
N THR A 42 15.92 12.56 -10.83
CA THR A 42 16.68 12.13 -9.65
C THR A 42 15.80 11.20 -8.81
N LEU A 43 16.07 9.89 -8.84
CA LEU A 43 15.37 8.90 -7.99
C LEU A 43 15.86 9.07 -6.55
N ASN A 44 15.13 9.84 -5.74
CA ASN A 44 15.36 9.93 -4.30
C ASN A 44 14.02 9.75 -3.58
N VAL A 45 13.60 8.50 -3.42
CA VAL A 45 12.33 8.09 -2.80
C VAL A 45 12.50 7.96 -1.28
N VAL A 46 13.05 9.00 -0.64
CA VAL A 46 13.40 8.93 0.79
C VAL A 46 12.38 9.66 1.67
N ASP A 47 11.57 10.55 1.10
CA ASP A 47 10.63 11.35 1.93
C ASP A 47 9.40 11.84 1.14
N TYR A 48 8.50 10.92 0.78
CA TYR A 48 7.22 11.26 0.15
C TYR A 48 6.37 12.17 1.06
N GLY A 49 6.36 11.89 2.37
CA GLY A 49 5.63 12.67 3.37
C GLY A 49 6.12 14.11 3.49
N GLY A 50 7.44 14.32 3.59
CA GLY A 50 8.06 15.64 3.63
C GLY A 50 7.88 16.43 2.34
N MET A 51 7.87 15.76 1.18
CA MET A 51 7.57 16.40 -0.11
C MET A 51 6.12 16.92 -0.16
N VAL A 52 5.14 16.10 0.23
CA VAL A 52 3.72 16.51 0.30
C VAL A 52 3.54 17.65 1.31
N GLU A 53 4.14 17.55 2.49
CA GLU A 53 4.05 18.61 3.51
C GLU A 53 4.71 19.91 3.05
N ALA A 54 5.87 19.83 2.38
CA ALA A 54 6.56 20.99 1.82
C ALA A 54 5.72 21.68 0.74
N PHE A 55 5.03 20.92 -0.11
CA PHE A 55 4.12 21.47 -1.12
C PHE A 55 2.88 22.12 -0.50
N LEU A 56 2.30 21.52 0.53
CA LEU A 56 1.16 22.10 1.24
C LEU A 56 1.52 23.35 2.06
N LYS A 57 2.75 23.45 2.57
CA LYS A 57 3.26 24.64 3.30
C LYS A 57 3.72 25.78 2.40
N LYS A 58 3.95 25.53 1.10
CA LYS A 58 4.43 26.56 0.16
C LYS A 58 3.27 27.48 -0.26
N THR A 59 3.11 28.60 0.44
CA THR A 59 2.02 29.57 0.21
C THR A 59 2.13 30.37 -1.10
N THR A 60 3.24 30.25 -1.83
CA THR A 60 3.54 31.00 -3.06
C THR A 60 3.51 30.16 -4.34
N ALA A 61 3.39 28.84 -4.23
CA ALA A 61 3.33 27.97 -5.41
C ALA A 61 1.87 27.71 -5.81
N GLN A 62 1.48 28.21 -6.99
CA GLN A 62 0.19 27.91 -7.61
C GLN A 62 0.31 26.55 -8.30
N PHE A 63 -0.06 25.48 -7.61
CA PHE A 63 -0.26 24.17 -8.22
C PHE A 63 -1.76 23.96 -8.43
N ASP A 64 -2.18 23.72 -9.68
CA ASP A 64 -3.59 23.48 -9.99
C ASP A 64 -4.06 22.06 -9.61
N MET A 65 -3.20 21.05 -9.77
CA MET A 65 -3.46 19.66 -9.37
C MET A 65 -2.14 18.95 -8.98
N PHE A 66 -2.20 18.01 -8.04
CA PHE A 66 -1.08 17.13 -7.70
C PHE A 66 -1.56 15.67 -7.60
N MET A 67 -0.70 14.74 -8.01
CA MET A 67 -0.99 13.31 -7.99
C MET A 67 -0.54 12.74 -6.64
N VAL A 68 -1.47 12.12 -5.92
CA VAL A 68 -1.19 11.42 -4.67
C VAL A 68 -1.30 9.93 -4.92
N ASP A 69 -0.30 9.17 -4.48
CA ASP A 69 -0.42 7.72 -4.42
C ASP A 69 -1.30 7.36 -3.22
N ALA A 70 -2.40 6.70 -3.50
CA ALA A 70 -3.48 6.50 -2.54
C ALA A 70 -3.45 5.07 -2.02
N VAL A 71 -2.51 4.80 -1.11
CA VAL A 71 -2.47 3.53 -0.41
C VAL A 71 -3.57 3.51 0.68
N TYR A 72 -4.39 2.47 0.70
CA TYR A 72 -5.41 2.19 1.75
C TYR A 72 -6.58 3.18 1.92
N THR A 73 -7.05 3.85 0.86
CA THR A 73 -8.22 4.74 0.96
C THR A 73 -9.41 4.27 0.13
N ARG A 74 -10.65 4.48 0.62
CA ARG A 74 -11.86 4.26 -0.19
C ARG A 74 -11.80 5.22 -1.39
N PRO A 75 -11.74 4.72 -2.64
CA PRO A 75 -11.50 5.55 -3.83
C PRO A 75 -12.50 6.69 -3.97
N SER A 76 -13.74 6.48 -3.51
CA SER A 76 -14.84 7.43 -3.57
C SER A 76 -14.64 8.71 -2.75
N LYS A 77 -13.64 8.77 -1.85
CA LYS A 77 -13.31 9.98 -1.06
C LYS A 77 -11.89 10.46 -1.28
N THR A 78 -11.09 9.72 -2.03
CA THR A 78 -9.71 10.06 -2.33
C THR A 78 -9.68 11.20 -3.36
N GLY A 79 -8.86 12.22 -3.11
CA GLY A 79 -8.75 13.37 -4.00
C GLY A 79 -9.86 14.43 -3.84
N ILE A 80 -10.71 14.33 -2.82
CA ILE A 80 -11.63 15.41 -2.42
C ILE A 80 -11.01 16.19 -1.25
N TYR A 81 -10.78 17.50 -1.42
CA TYR A 81 -10.35 18.41 -0.36
C TYR A 81 -11.32 19.58 -0.25
N LYS A 82 -11.92 19.77 0.94
CA LYS A 82 -12.95 20.80 1.21
C LYS A 82 -14.06 20.80 0.15
N ASP A 83 -14.62 19.62 -0.11
CA ASP A 83 -15.70 19.37 -1.08
C ASP A 83 -15.34 19.68 -2.54
N LYS A 84 -14.06 19.87 -2.87
CA LYS A 84 -13.56 20.05 -4.23
C LYS A 84 -12.73 18.84 -4.65
N LEU A 85 -12.97 18.36 -5.87
CA LEU A 85 -12.12 17.37 -6.52
C LEU A 85 -10.78 18.02 -6.92
N VAL A 86 -9.70 17.59 -6.28
CA VAL A 86 -8.33 18.07 -6.50
C VAL A 86 -7.40 16.99 -7.05
N ALA A 87 -7.81 15.72 -7.00
CA ALA A 87 -7.09 14.60 -7.59
C ALA A 87 -8.07 13.47 -7.98
N VAL A 88 -7.73 12.72 -9.03
CA VAL A 88 -8.48 11.52 -9.45
C VAL A 88 -7.59 10.29 -9.24
N PRO A 89 -8.03 9.27 -8.49
CA PRO A 89 -7.25 8.05 -8.29
C PRO A 89 -7.06 7.30 -9.62
N LEU A 90 -5.81 6.98 -9.97
CA LEU A 90 -5.50 6.26 -11.21
C LEU A 90 -5.50 4.74 -11.01
N TYR A 91 -4.83 4.28 -9.96
CA TYR A 91 -4.76 2.89 -9.53
C TYR A 91 -4.92 2.85 -8.02
N ILE A 92 -5.29 1.69 -7.51
CA ILE A 92 -5.41 1.42 -6.08
C ILE A 92 -4.45 0.28 -5.81
N ASP A 93 -3.53 0.49 -4.87
CA ASP A 93 -2.68 -0.57 -4.34
C ASP A 93 -3.22 -1.07 -3.00
N ASN A 94 -3.25 -2.40 -2.84
CA ASN A 94 -3.68 -3.06 -1.61
C ASN A 94 -2.73 -4.22 -1.32
N GLY A 95 -2.30 -4.35 -0.08
CA GLY A 95 -1.60 -5.55 0.34
C GLY A 95 -2.49 -6.78 0.34
N ALA A 96 -1.86 -7.92 0.06
CA ALA A 96 -2.49 -9.23 0.08
C ALA A 96 -1.55 -10.23 0.74
N LEU A 97 -2.12 -11.16 1.51
CA LEU A 97 -1.38 -12.29 2.05
C LEU A 97 -1.25 -13.37 0.98
N PHE A 98 0.00 -13.68 0.60
CA PHE A 98 0.32 -14.82 -0.25
C PHE A 98 0.72 -16.00 0.62
N SER A 99 0.25 -17.20 0.27
CA SER A 99 0.56 -18.43 1.01
C SER A 99 1.01 -19.54 0.06
N ASN A 100 1.97 -20.35 0.49
CA ASN A 100 2.42 -21.51 -0.28
C ASN A 100 1.38 -22.62 -0.20
N LYS A 101 0.60 -22.78 -1.28
CA LYS A 101 -0.47 -23.76 -1.37
C LYS A 101 0.03 -25.21 -1.23
N GLU A 102 1.22 -25.52 -1.75
CA GLU A 102 1.77 -26.88 -1.67
C GLU A 102 2.09 -27.27 -0.22
N LEU A 103 2.70 -26.36 0.55
CA LEU A 103 2.96 -26.57 1.98
C LEU A 103 1.66 -26.67 2.78
N LEU A 104 0.69 -25.78 2.51
CA LEU A 104 -0.62 -25.87 3.16
C LEU A 104 -1.32 -27.21 2.88
N ASP A 105 -1.33 -27.66 1.63
CA ASP A 105 -1.97 -28.92 1.24
C ASP A 105 -1.20 -30.14 1.83
N LYS A 106 0.14 -30.13 1.81
CA LYS A 106 1.01 -31.17 2.41
C LYS A 106 0.69 -31.37 3.89
N TYR A 107 0.56 -30.27 4.64
CA TYR A 107 0.31 -30.29 6.08
C TYR A 107 -1.17 -30.16 6.46
N LYS A 108 -2.08 -30.23 5.47
CA LYS A 108 -3.55 -30.15 5.66
C LYS A 108 -4.00 -28.91 6.42
N LYS A 109 -3.35 -27.78 6.16
CA LYS A 109 -3.65 -26.46 6.73
C LYS A 109 -4.54 -25.65 5.79
N LYS A 110 -5.20 -24.63 6.34
CA LYS A 110 -5.98 -23.64 5.58
C LYS A 110 -5.25 -22.29 5.62
N PRO A 111 -5.47 -21.40 4.64
CA PRO A 111 -4.98 -20.04 4.73
C PRO A 111 -5.46 -19.38 6.04
N PRO A 112 -4.58 -18.72 6.81
CA PRO A 112 -4.93 -18.13 8.09
C PRO A 112 -5.85 -16.93 7.90
N LYS A 113 -6.76 -16.74 8.85
CA LYS A 113 -7.71 -15.61 8.89
C LYS A 113 -7.37 -14.59 9.97
N THR A 114 -6.51 -14.96 10.91
CA THR A 114 -6.04 -14.09 11.99
C THR A 114 -4.52 -14.15 12.08
N TRP A 115 -3.91 -13.16 12.73
CA TRP A 115 -2.47 -13.17 12.99
C TRP A 115 -2.04 -14.33 13.88
N ASP A 116 -2.89 -14.77 14.80
CA ASP A 116 -2.62 -15.94 15.64
C ASP A 116 -2.63 -17.23 14.82
N GLU A 117 -3.62 -17.42 13.94
CA GLU A 117 -3.65 -18.56 13.02
C GLU A 117 -2.45 -18.56 12.07
N LEU A 118 -1.96 -17.37 11.67
CA LEU A 118 -0.76 -17.23 10.85
C LEU A 118 0.48 -17.72 11.61
N ILE A 119 0.68 -17.28 12.85
CA ILE A 119 1.81 -17.72 13.69
C ILE A 119 1.73 -19.23 13.89
N GLU A 120 0.59 -19.76 14.34
CA GLU A 120 0.41 -21.19 14.60
C GLU A 120 0.65 -22.05 13.36
N THR A 121 0.15 -21.60 12.20
CA THR A 121 0.33 -22.32 10.94
C THR A 121 1.79 -22.28 10.48
N ALA A 122 2.44 -21.13 10.58
CA ALA A 122 3.83 -20.95 10.20
C ALA A 122 4.78 -21.75 11.11
N GLU A 123 4.63 -21.67 12.43
CA GLU A 123 5.44 -22.43 13.39
C GLU A 123 5.34 -23.94 13.16
N ASP A 124 4.13 -24.46 12.94
CA ASP A 124 3.92 -25.89 12.70
C ASP A 124 4.54 -26.37 11.37
N ILE A 125 4.40 -25.58 10.30
CA ILE A 125 5.02 -25.91 9.00
C ILE A 125 6.55 -25.84 9.09
N MET A 126 7.10 -24.78 9.71
CA MET A 126 8.55 -24.64 9.90
C MET A 126 9.12 -25.80 10.71
N LEU A 127 8.44 -26.23 11.78
CA LEU A 127 8.87 -27.37 12.58
C LEU A 127 8.86 -28.68 11.79
N GLN A 128 7.81 -28.92 10.99
CA GLN A 128 7.72 -30.13 10.17
C GLN A 128 8.77 -30.15 9.04
N GLU A 129 8.96 -29.03 8.36
CA GLU A 129 9.99 -28.87 7.32
C GLU A 129 11.41 -29.03 7.90
N LYS A 130 11.64 -28.50 9.11
CA LYS A 130 12.89 -28.72 9.86
C LYS A 130 13.15 -30.19 10.14
N ASN A 131 12.13 -30.95 10.55
CA ASN A 131 12.25 -32.40 10.79
C ASN A 131 12.53 -33.18 9.50
N GLU A 132 12.18 -32.64 8.34
CA GLU A 132 12.50 -33.18 7.02
C GLU A 132 13.86 -32.68 6.47
N GLY A 133 14.58 -31.85 7.22
CA GLY A 133 15.92 -31.36 6.89
C GLY A 133 15.95 -29.99 6.18
N ASN A 134 14.83 -29.27 6.15
CA ASN A 134 14.74 -27.91 5.62
C ASN A 134 14.81 -26.88 6.78
N ASP A 135 16.02 -26.45 7.12
CA ASP A 135 16.28 -25.49 8.21
C ASP A 135 16.15 -24.01 7.77
N ASP A 136 16.01 -23.74 6.47
CA ASP A 136 16.07 -22.38 5.90
C ASP A 136 14.69 -21.75 5.67
N LEU A 137 13.60 -22.47 6.00
CA LEU A 137 12.24 -21.96 5.79
C LEU A 137 11.90 -20.83 6.77
N VAL A 138 11.53 -19.68 6.22
CA VAL A 138 10.95 -18.55 6.97
C VAL A 138 9.43 -18.58 6.82
N GLY A 139 8.71 -18.51 7.94
CA GLY A 139 7.26 -18.67 7.99
C GLY A 139 6.46 -17.46 7.50
N TYR A 140 6.99 -16.25 7.65
CA TYR A 140 6.37 -15.02 7.20
C TYR A 140 7.40 -13.96 6.80
N LEU A 141 7.11 -13.19 5.75
CA LEU A 141 7.92 -12.05 5.32
C LEU A 141 7.05 -10.79 5.34
N GLY A 142 7.23 -9.94 6.35
CA GLY A 142 6.38 -8.77 6.59
C GLY A 142 6.74 -7.49 5.83
N ASN A 143 7.80 -7.50 5.00
CA ASN A 143 8.30 -6.34 4.24
C ASN A 143 8.54 -5.09 5.11
N PHE A 144 9.61 -5.10 5.91
CA PHE A 144 10.03 -3.98 6.76
C PHE A 144 11.45 -3.49 6.44
N PRO A 145 11.71 -2.95 5.24
CA PRO A 145 13.01 -2.37 4.92
C PRO A 145 13.16 -0.98 5.58
N LYS A 146 14.33 -0.34 5.43
CA LYS A 146 14.59 1.00 6.01
C LYS A 146 14.09 2.11 5.10
N GLU A 147 12.91 1.93 4.50
CA GLU A 147 12.26 2.86 3.58
C GLU A 147 10.78 3.06 3.94
N GLU A 148 10.10 3.96 3.22
CA GLU A 148 8.69 4.31 3.44
C GLU A 148 7.74 3.11 3.30
N THR A 149 8.10 2.10 2.51
CA THR A 149 7.31 0.87 2.33
C THR A 149 7.05 0.12 3.63
N ALA A 150 7.93 0.24 4.65
CA ALA A 150 7.70 -0.33 5.97
C ALA A 150 6.53 0.34 6.72
N MET A 151 6.23 1.60 6.41
CA MET A 151 5.07 2.29 6.97
C MET A 151 3.77 1.69 6.46
N CYS A 152 3.71 1.26 5.20
CA CYS A 152 2.55 0.58 4.64
C CYS A 152 2.24 -0.70 5.42
N SER A 153 3.23 -1.58 5.60
CA SER A 153 3.09 -2.80 6.39
C SER A 153 2.66 -2.50 7.83
N ALA A 154 3.30 -1.52 8.48
CA ALA A 154 2.94 -1.12 9.85
C ALA A 154 1.48 -0.62 9.95
N MET A 155 1.00 0.14 8.96
CA MET A 155 -0.38 0.60 8.91
C MET A 155 -1.36 -0.55 8.74
N GLU A 156 -1.06 -1.58 7.94
CA GLU A 156 -1.92 -2.77 7.82
C GLU A 156 -2.13 -3.47 9.16
N PHE A 157 -1.04 -3.63 9.93
CA PHE A 157 -1.11 -4.17 11.29
C PHE A 157 -2.00 -3.31 12.19
N LEU A 158 -1.77 -1.99 12.23
CA LEU A 158 -2.58 -1.06 13.04
C LEU A 158 -4.07 -1.10 12.64
N TYR A 159 -4.35 -1.11 11.33
CA TYR A 159 -5.72 -1.19 10.82
C TYR A 159 -6.40 -2.52 11.15
N SER A 160 -5.66 -3.63 11.21
CA SER A 160 -6.22 -4.94 11.57
C SER A 160 -6.75 -5.01 13.01
N TYR A 161 -6.33 -4.08 13.87
CA TYR A 161 -6.74 -3.94 15.28
C TYR A 161 -7.79 -2.85 15.52
N ARG A 162 -8.42 -2.33 14.45
CA ARG A 162 -9.54 -1.37 14.57
C ARG A 162 -10.76 -2.02 15.22
N GLU A 163 -11.57 -1.24 15.93
CA GLU A 163 -12.78 -1.76 16.57
C GLU A 163 -13.92 -1.92 15.55
N ASN A 164 -14.04 -0.96 14.63
CA ASN A 164 -15.08 -0.93 13.60
C ASN A 164 -14.49 -0.78 12.20
N ILE A 165 -15.18 -1.31 11.19
CA ILE A 165 -14.73 -1.25 9.80
C ILE A 165 -14.62 0.18 9.23
N ASP A 166 -15.37 1.11 9.81
CA ASP A 166 -15.39 2.52 9.41
C ASP A 166 -14.46 3.40 10.26
N ASP A 167 -13.78 2.82 11.25
CA ASP A 167 -12.78 3.55 12.02
C ASP A 167 -11.63 3.96 11.09
N LYS A 168 -11.25 5.23 11.19
CA LYS A 168 -9.99 5.71 10.60
C LYS A 168 -8.81 5.07 11.35
N LEU A 169 -7.57 5.23 10.84
CA LEU A 169 -6.34 4.92 11.60
C LEU A 169 -6.57 5.24 13.08
N PRO A 170 -6.18 4.34 14.01
CA PRO A 170 -6.52 4.47 15.42
C PRO A 170 -6.28 5.93 15.81
N PRO A 171 -7.33 6.64 16.29
CA PRO A 171 -7.30 8.09 16.42
C PRO A 171 -6.15 8.58 17.30
N GLU A 172 -5.58 7.66 18.09
CA GLU A 172 -4.35 7.83 18.83
C GLU A 172 -3.43 6.63 18.59
N TYR A 173 -2.23 6.88 18.05
CA TYR A 173 -1.14 5.90 17.97
C TYR A 173 -0.68 5.37 19.34
N LEU A 174 -1.17 5.97 20.43
CA LEU A 174 -0.94 5.58 21.82
C LEU A 174 -2.09 4.76 22.42
N SER A 175 -3.11 4.43 21.63
CA SER A 175 -4.22 3.59 22.08
C SER A 175 -3.77 2.17 22.41
N LYS A 176 -4.55 1.48 23.25
CA LYS A 176 -4.30 0.07 23.58
C LYS A 176 -4.26 -0.81 22.32
N ASN A 177 -5.16 -0.57 21.36
CA ASN A 177 -5.22 -1.36 20.13
C ASN A 177 -3.97 -1.16 19.27
N ALA A 178 -3.43 0.07 19.21
CA ALA A 178 -2.17 0.34 18.52
C ALA A 178 -0.99 -0.37 19.22
N LEU A 179 -0.96 -0.37 20.55
CA LEU A 179 0.03 -1.11 21.33
C LEU A 179 -0.08 -2.63 21.10
N ASP A 180 -1.29 -3.18 21.13
CA ASP A 180 -1.54 -4.60 20.90
C ASP A 180 -1.14 -5.02 19.48
N ALA A 181 -1.40 -4.17 18.47
CA ALA A 181 -0.97 -4.40 17.09
C ALA A 181 0.56 -4.44 16.95
N LEU A 182 1.26 -3.48 17.56
CA LEU A 182 2.72 -3.43 17.52
C LEU A 182 3.36 -4.59 18.31
N ASN A 183 2.75 -4.98 19.43
CA ASN A 183 3.16 -6.18 20.17
C ASN A 183 2.97 -7.45 19.33
N LYS A 184 1.86 -7.55 18.58
CA LYS A 184 1.65 -8.68 17.66
C LYS A 184 2.65 -8.70 16.52
N LEU A 185 2.96 -7.55 15.93
CA LEU A 185 4.00 -7.43 14.91
C LEU A 185 5.35 -7.90 15.45
N LYS A 186 5.70 -7.50 16.68
CA LYS A 186 6.90 -7.98 17.36
C LYS A 186 6.88 -9.49 17.62
N GLU A 187 5.74 -10.04 18.03
CA GLU A 187 5.59 -11.49 18.22
C GLU A 187 5.81 -12.27 16.92
N ILE A 188 5.24 -11.81 15.81
CA ILE A 188 5.45 -12.41 14.47
C ILE A 188 6.93 -12.35 14.09
N GLN A 189 7.57 -11.20 14.32
CA GLN A 189 9.00 -11.04 14.08
C GLN A 189 9.82 -12.06 14.86
N ASP A 190 9.55 -12.19 16.16
CA ASP A 190 10.33 -13.03 17.06
C ASP A 190 10.10 -14.54 16.81
N LYS A 191 8.93 -14.95 16.29
CA LYS A 191 8.56 -16.38 16.13
C LYS A 191 8.74 -16.95 14.72
N VAL A 192 8.35 -16.20 13.69
CA VAL A 192 8.14 -16.77 12.34
C VAL A 192 8.71 -15.94 11.19
N SER A 193 9.26 -14.76 11.47
CA SER A 193 9.93 -13.90 10.47
C SER A 193 11.44 -13.93 10.62
N SER A 194 12.13 -13.49 9.58
CA SER A 194 13.53 -13.04 9.63
C SER A 194 13.64 -11.52 9.59
#